data_AF-A0A367ZML8-F1
#
_entry.id   AF-A0A367ZML8-F1
#
_cell.length_a   1.000
_cell.length_b   1.000
_cell.length_c   1.000
_cell.angle_alpha   90.00
_cell.angle_beta   90.00
_cell.angle_gamma   90.00
#
_symmetry.space_group_name_H-M   'P 1'
#
loop_
_entity.id
_entity.type
_entity.pdbx_description
1 polymer ?
#
loop_
_entity_poly.entity_id
_entity_poly.type
_entity_poly.pdbx_seq_one_letter_code
_entity_poly.pdbx_strand_id
1 'polypeptide(L)'
;MAFAFRFQSLLTLALHEEDEVKRRLAVKDGQINEVEARIARLTAEYDAAMEEKAQALLAGRMDTIRLFHPYLVRLQKTREYHEEEKARLQAQREKIVAELAEKRRQRKIYEKLRERDEKAYRQAQQRLDQKRLDGFIARRDQLDREEEGNA
;
A
#
# COMPACT_ATOMS: atom_id res chain seq x y z
N MET A 1 29.96 20.22 3.35
CA MET A 1 29.73 18.81 2.92
C MET A 1 28.23 18.56 2.93
N ALA A 2 27.72 17.64 2.11
CA ALA A 2 26.31 17.25 2.13
C ALA A 2 26.11 16.05 3.07
N PHE A 3 24.92 15.92 3.67
CA PHE A 3 24.57 14.77 4.50
C PHE A 3 24.50 13.49 3.66
N ALA A 4 25.19 12.44 4.09
CA ALA A 4 25.14 11.12 3.47
C ALA A 4 24.63 10.09 4.48
N PHE A 5 23.49 9.46 4.17
CA PHE A 5 22.91 8.43 5.02
C PHE A 5 23.52 7.06 4.72
N ARG A 6 24.14 6.44 5.73
CA ARG A 6 24.85 5.15 5.59
C ARG A 6 23.97 3.97 5.15
N PHE A 7 22.66 4.04 5.40
CA PHE A 7 21.71 2.98 5.01
C PHE A 7 20.79 3.42 3.86
N GLN A 8 21.24 4.33 3.00
CA GLN A 8 20.43 4.82 1.88
C GLN A 8 20.00 3.71 0.92
N SER A 9 20.87 2.72 0.67
CA SER A 9 20.55 1.54 -0.15
C SER A 9 19.44 0.69 0.46
N LEU A 10 19.50 0.42 1.77
CA LEU A 10 18.48 -0.34 2.49
C LEU A 10 17.13 0.40 2.54
N LEU A 11 17.14 1.73 2.71
CA LEU A 11 15.92 2.53 2.65
C LEU A 11 15.28 2.47 1.25
N THR A 12 16.10 2.53 0.20
CA THR A 12 15.64 2.45 -1.19
C THR A 12 15.08 1.07 -1.50
N LEU A 13 15.74 0.01 -1.02
CA LEU A 13 15.24 -1.36 -1.13
C LEU A 13 13.89 -1.52 -0.42
N ALA A 14 13.77 -1.03 0.82
CA ALA A 14 12.52 -1.11 1.58
C ALA A 14 11.34 -0.37 0.90
N LEU A 15 11.63 0.77 0.25
CA LEU A 15 10.64 1.49 -0.57
C LEU A 15 10.18 0.64 -1.77
N HIS A 16 11.13 0.04 -2.49
CA HIS A 16 10.84 -0.81 -3.64
C HIS A 16 10.00 -2.04 -3.25
N GLU A 17 10.40 -2.74 -2.19
CA GLU A 17 9.67 -3.91 -1.68
C GLU A 17 8.23 -3.55 -1.26
N GLU A 18 8.02 -2.40 -0.63
CA GLU A 18 6.68 -1.93 -0.30
C GLU A 18 5.84 -1.71 -1.56
N ASP A 19 6.41 -1.09 -2.59
CA ASP A 19 5.71 -0.80 -3.84
C ASP A 19 5.39 -2.07 -4.64
N GLU A 20 6.27 -3.08 -4.62
CA GLU A 20 5.99 -4.41 -5.17
C GLU A 20 4.80 -5.07 -4.49
N VAL A 21 4.70 -4.97 -3.15
CA VAL A 21 3.57 -5.53 -2.40
C VAL A 21 2.27 -4.79 -2.75
N LYS A 22 2.32 -3.45 -2.88
CA LYS A 22 1.16 -2.65 -3.33
C LYS A 22 0.70 -3.06 -4.73
N ARG A 23 1.63 -3.30 -5.66
CA ARG A 23 1.29 -3.78 -7.01
C ARG A 23 0.61 -5.14 -6.95
N ARG A 24 1.15 -6.08 -6.16
CA ARG A 24 0.51 -7.40 -5.94
C ARG A 24 -0.88 -7.27 -5.33
N LEU A 25 -1.08 -6.34 -4.39
CA LEU A 25 -2.39 -6.06 -3.81
C LEU A 25 -3.37 -5.53 -4.85
N ALA A 26 -2.96 -4.58 -5.69
CA ALA A 26 -3.80 -4.02 -6.74
C ALA A 26 -4.23 -5.08 -7.78
N VAL A 27 -3.33 -6.01 -8.14
CA VAL A 27 -3.68 -7.14 -9.02
C VAL A 27 -4.74 -8.03 -8.37
N LYS A 28 -4.62 -8.30 -7.07
CA LYS A 28 -5.60 -9.12 -6.34
C LYS A 28 -6.94 -8.43 -6.18
N ASP A 29 -6.94 -7.11 -5.95
CA ASP A 29 -8.16 -6.30 -5.93
C ASP A 29 -8.86 -6.34 -7.29
N GLY A 30 -8.10 -6.26 -8.40
CA GLY A 30 -8.62 -6.43 -9.75
C GLY A 30 -9.30 -7.79 -9.96
N GLN A 31 -8.63 -8.88 -9.54
CA GLN A 31 -9.20 -10.24 -9.63
C GLN A 31 -10.48 -10.39 -8.82
N ILE A 32 -10.55 -9.82 -7.62
CA ILE A 32 -11.76 -9.84 -6.78
C ILE A 32 -12.90 -9.09 -7.48
N ASN A 33 -12.64 -7.89 -8.01
CA ASN A 33 -13.64 -7.10 -8.71
C ASN A 33 -14.19 -7.82 -9.95
N GLU A 34 -13.34 -8.54 -10.69
CA GLU A 34 -13.77 -9.36 -11.84
C GLU A 34 -14.71 -10.49 -11.41
N VAL A 35 -14.38 -11.20 -10.33
CA VAL A 35 -15.24 -12.28 -9.80
C VAL A 35 -16.55 -11.72 -9.24
N GLU A 36 -16.51 -10.58 -8.55
CA GLU A 36 -17.71 -9.89 -8.06
C GLU A 36 -18.63 -9.47 -9.20
N ALA A 37 -18.08 -8.95 -10.30
CA ALA A 37 -18.85 -8.63 -11.48
C ALA A 37 -19.51 -9.87 -12.11
N ARG A 38 -18.83 -11.02 -12.10
CA ARG A 38 -19.42 -12.30 -12.57
C ARG A 38 -20.55 -12.76 -11.65
N ILE A 39 -20.36 -12.70 -10.34
CA ILE A 39 -21.41 -13.03 -9.36
C ILE A 39 -22.62 -12.12 -9.57
N ALA A 40 -22.43 -10.81 -9.72
CA ALA A 40 -23.51 -9.87 -9.96
C ALA A 40 -24.30 -10.18 -11.25
N ARG A 41 -23.61 -10.53 -12.34
CA ARG A 41 -24.26 -10.98 -13.59
C ARG A 41 -25.07 -12.25 -13.39
N LEU A 42 -24.50 -13.26 -12.74
CA LEU A 42 -25.21 -14.52 -12.46
C LEU A 42 -26.43 -14.32 -11.57
N THR A 43 -26.36 -13.41 -10.60
CA THR A 43 -27.51 -13.03 -9.77
C THR A 43 -28.60 -12.37 -10.61
N ALA A 44 -28.24 -11.41 -11.47
CA ALA A 44 -29.21 -10.77 -12.37
C ALA A 44 -29.83 -11.77 -13.36
N GLU A 45 -29.05 -12.69 -13.92
CA GLU A 45 -29.54 -13.77 -14.78
C GLU A 45 -30.49 -14.71 -14.03
N TYR A 46 -30.17 -15.05 -12.78
CA TYR A 46 -31.02 -15.89 -11.93
C TYR A 46 -32.36 -15.21 -11.63
N ASP A 47 -32.34 -13.92 -11.28
CA ASP A 47 -33.55 -13.16 -10.97
C ASP A 47 -34.44 -13.01 -12.21
N ALA A 48 -33.84 -12.69 -13.37
CA ALA A 48 -34.57 -12.62 -14.64
C ALA A 48 -35.19 -13.99 -15.01
N ALA A 49 -34.46 -15.09 -14.84
CA ALA A 49 -34.97 -16.43 -15.10
C ALA A 49 -36.10 -16.83 -14.14
N MET A 50 -36.07 -16.34 -12.89
CA MET A 50 -37.16 -16.55 -11.93
C MET A 50 -38.42 -15.76 -12.31
N GLU A 51 -38.26 -14.52 -12.77
CA GLU A 51 -39.38 -13.73 -13.30
C GLU A 51 -40.00 -14.38 -14.55
N GLU A 52 -39.16 -14.83 -15.49
CA GLU A 52 -39.62 -15.52 -16.70
C GLU A 52 -40.37 -16.82 -16.36
N LYS A 53 -39.85 -17.59 -15.39
CA LYS A 53 -40.54 -18.78 -14.86
C LYS A 53 -41.91 -18.43 -14.28
N ALA A 54 -42.02 -17.34 -13.52
CA ALA A 54 -43.29 -16.89 -12.95
C ALA A 54 -44.29 -16.49 -14.05
N GLN A 55 -43.84 -15.79 -15.08
CA GLN A 55 -44.65 -15.44 -16.24
C GLN A 55 -45.11 -16.68 -17.03
N ALA A 56 -44.23 -17.65 -17.24
CA ALA A 56 -44.56 -18.91 -17.91
C ALA A 56 -45.60 -19.73 -17.12
N LEU A 57 -45.54 -19.70 -15.79
CA LEU A 57 -46.53 -20.31 -14.90
C LEU A 57 -47.90 -19.64 -15.03
N LEU A 58 -47.95 -18.31 -15.02
CA LEU A 58 -49.18 -17.56 -15.24
C LEU A 58 -49.79 -17.81 -16.63
N ALA A 59 -48.94 -18.00 -17.65
CA ALA A 59 -49.35 -18.30 -19.01
C ALA A 59 -49.69 -19.78 -19.26
N GLY A 60 -49.62 -20.65 -18.23
CA GLY A 60 -49.95 -22.07 -18.35
C GLY A 60 -48.98 -22.91 -19.19
N ARG A 61 -47.76 -22.42 -19.47
CA ARG A 61 -46.77 -23.09 -20.34
C ARG A 61 -45.97 -24.15 -19.59
N MET A 62 -46.64 -25.22 -19.16
CA MET A 62 -46.05 -26.26 -18.28
C MET A 62 -44.81 -26.96 -18.84
N ASP A 63 -44.69 -27.08 -20.16
CA ASP A 63 -43.53 -27.71 -20.82
C ASP A 63 -42.25 -26.90 -20.60
N THR A 64 -42.34 -25.56 -20.64
CA THR A 64 -41.20 -24.66 -20.39
C THR A 64 -40.80 -24.62 -18.92
N ILE A 65 -41.76 -24.75 -18.00
CA ILE A 65 -41.53 -24.68 -16.54
C ILE A 65 -40.58 -25.79 -16.06
N ARG A 66 -40.66 -26.98 -16.66
CA ARG A 66 -39.78 -28.11 -16.33
C ARG A 66 -38.32 -27.84 -16.68
N LEU A 67 -38.05 -26.99 -17.68
CA LEU A 67 -36.70 -26.63 -18.12
C LEU A 67 -36.04 -25.55 -17.23
N PHE A 68 -36.84 -24.71 -16.56
CA PHE A 68 -36.29 -23.68 -15.66
C PHE A 68 -35.58 -24.24 -14.44
N HIS A 69 -36.06 -25.35 -13.86
CA HIS A 69 -35.44 -25.91 -12.66
C HIS A 69 -33.96 -26.30 -12.85
N PRO A 70 -33.58 -27.13 -13.84
CA PRO A 70 -32.17 -27.47 -14.06
C PRO A 70 -31.33 -26.25 -14.44
N TYR A 71 -31.89 -25.27 -15.15
CA TYR A 71 -31.19 -24.02 -15.50
C TYR A 71 -30.89 -23.17 -14.25
N LEU A 72 -31.88 -22.94 -13.39
CA LEU A 72 -31.70 -22.18 -12.14
C LEU A 72 -30.73 -22.86 -11.19
N VAL A 73 -30.78 -24.20 -11.07
CA VAL A 73 -29.82 -24.97 -10.28
C VAL A 73 -28.40 -24.81 -10.82
N ARG A 74 -28.23 -24.78 -12.15
CA ARG A 74 -26.93 -24.53 -12.78
C ARG A 74 -26.42 -23.12 -12.45
N LEU A 75 -27.26 -22.10 -12.57
CA LEU A 75 -26.89 -20.71 -12.23
C LEU A 75 -26.47 -20.59 -10.76
N GLN A 76 -27.24 -21.18 -9.85
CA GLN A 76 -26.92 -21.19 -8.43
C GLN A 76 -25.58 -21.86 -8.15
N LYS A 77 -25.33 -23.07 -8.67
CA LYS A 77 -24.04 -23.77 -8.50
C LYS A 77 -22.87 -22.97 -9.07
N THR A 78 -23.07 -22.31 -10.20
CA THR A 78 -22.03 -21.46 -10.82
C THR A 78 -21.74 -20.24 -9.95
N ARG A 79 -22.77 -19.66 -9.34
CA ARG A 79 -22.63 -18.55 -8.38
C ARG A 79 -21.85 -18.99 -7.13
N GLU A 80 -22.25 -20.11 -6.53
CA GLU A 80 -21.58 -20.70 -5.35
C GLU A 80 -20.09 -20.95 -5.62
N TYR A 81 -19.75 -21.49 -6.80
CA TYR A 81 -18.36 -21.66 -7.22
C TYR A 81 -17.57 -20.34 -7.23
N HIS A 82 -18.13 -19.27 -7.78
CA HIS A 82 -17.48 -17.96 -7.80
C HIS A 82 -17.45 -17.28 -6.43
N GLU A 83 -18.44 -17.53 -5.56
CA GLU A 83 -18.42 -17.07 -4.16
C GLU A 83 -17.28 -17.73 -3.38
N GLU A 84 -17.04 -19.03 -3.56
CA GLU A 84 -15.88 -19.71 -3.00
C GLU A 84 -14.56 -19.17 -3.55
N GLU A 85 -14.49 -18.93 -4.86
CA GLU A 85 -13.32 -18.33 -5.51
C GLU A 85 -13.01 -16.94 -4.93
N LYS A 86 -14.05 -16.11 -4.76
CA LYS A 86 -13.94 -14.79 -4.11
C LYS A 86 -13.41 -14.92 -2.69
N ALA A 87 -13.92 -15.85 -1.88
CA ALA A 87 -13.45 -16.06 -0.52
C ALA A 87 -11.96 -16.46 -0.48
N ARG A 88 -11.52 -17.33 -1.41
CA ARG A 88 -10.10 -17.71 -1.55
C ARG A 88 -9.24 -16.51 -1.92
N LEU A 89 -9.68 -15.67 -2.85
CA LEU A 89 -8.97 -14.45 -3.25
C LEU A 89 -8.91 -13.43 -2.10
N GLN A 90 -9.96 -13.29 -1.31
CA GLN A 90 -9.98 -12.43 -0.12
C GLN A 90 -8.97 -12.90 0.94
N ALA A 91 -8.91 -14.21 1.22
CA ALA A 91 -7.90 -14.76 2.13
C ALA A 91 -6.45 -14.52 1.62
N GLN A 92 -6.23 -14.59 0.30
CA GLN A 92 -4.94 -14.23 -0.30
C GLN A 92 -4.63 -12.74 -0.15
N ARG A 93 -5.63 -11.88 -0.37
CA ARG A 93 -5.54 -10.43 -0.20
C ARG A 93 -5.15 -10.05 1.23
N GLU A 94 -5.77 -10.68 2.23
CA GLU A 94 -5.46 -10.44 3.65
C GLU A 94 -3.99 -10.75 3.98
N LYS A 95 -3.44 -11.85 3.44
CA LYS A 95 -2.02 -12.19 3.58
C LYS A 95 -1.11 -11.10 3.01
N ILE A 96 -1.46 -10.56 1.84
CA ILE A 96 -0.70 -9.47 1.20
C ILE A 96 -0.82 -8.17 2.00
N VAL A 97 -1.97 -7.89 2.59
CA VAL A 97 -2.15 -6.72 3.47
C VAL A 97 -1.29 -6.85 4.73
N ALA A 98 -1.22 -8.04 5.34
CA ALA A 98 -0.32 -8.30 6.46
C ALA A 98 1.16 -8.12 6.07
N GLU A 99 1.56 -8.64 4.90
CA GLU A 99 2.91 -8.44 4.35
C GLU A 99 3.22 -6.95 4.14
N LEU A 100 2.27 -6.19 3.58
CA LEU A 100 2.40 -4.75 3.37
C LEU A 100 2.58 -3.99 4.68
N ALA A 101 1.90 -4.41 5.75
CA ALA A 101 2.05 -3.82 7.07
C ALA A 101 3.49 -4.02 7.60
N GLU A 102 4.07 -5.20 7.43
CA GLU A 102 5.45 -5.48 7.82
C GLU A 102 6.45 -4.66 6.99
N LYS A 103 6.28 -4.57 5.66
CA LYS A 103 7.16 -3.75 4.81
C LYS A 103 7.10 -2.27 5.15
N ARG A 104 5.90 -1.75 5.45
CA ARG A 104 5.74 -0.37 5.96
C ARG A 104 6.44 -0.14 7.29
N ARG A 105 6.41 -1.11 8.21
CA ARG A 105 7.14 -1.03 9.48
C ARG A 105 8.65 -0.98 9.23
N GLN A 106 9.17 -1.84 8.36
CA GLN A 106 10.59 -1.86 8.00
C GLN A 106 11.05 -0.54 7.38
N ARG A 107 10.29 0.01 6.41
CA ARG A 107 10.58 1.33 5.83
C ARG A 107 10.65 2.43 6.89
N LYS A 108 9.65 2.49 7.78
CA LYS A 108 9.59 3.49 8.87
C LYS A 108 10.79 3.41 9.82
N ILE A 109 11.36 2.22 10.05
CA ILE A 109 12.58 2.09 10.86
C ILE A 109 13.75 2.81 10.18
N TYR A 110 13.95 2.59 8.88
CA TYR A 110 15.01 3.24 8.13
C TYR A 110 14.80 4.75 7.99
N GLU A 111 13.55 5.21 7.82
CA GLU A 111 13.20 6.64 7.82
C GLU A 111 13.59 7.31 9.15
N LYS A 112 13.19 6.71 10.29
CA LYS A 112 13.55 7.22 11.62
C LYS A 112 15.06 7.23 11.88
N LEU A 113 15.77 6.21 11.41
CA LEU A 113 17.24 6.16 11.50
C LEU A 113 17.87 7.31 10.71
N ARG A 114 17.37 7.56 9.49
CA ARG A 114 17.82 8.67 8.64
C ARG A 114 17.58 10.01 9.31
N GLU A 115 16.37 10.25 9.83
CA GLU A 115 16.03 11.50 10.53
C GLU A 115 16.95 11.75 11.73
N ARG A 116 17.26 10.70 12.51
CA ARG A 116 18.17 10.80 13.65
C ARG A 116 19.59 11.13 13.23
N ASP A 117 20.11 10.43 12.23
CA ASP A 117 21.47 10.64 11.71
C ASP A 117 21.59 12.04 11.08
N GLU A 118 20.54 12.52 10.39
CA GLU A 118 20.48 13.87 9.83
C GLU A 118 20.48 14.95 10.91
N LYS A 119 19.72 14.76 11.98
CA LYS A 119 19.72 15.68 13.13
C LYS A 119 21.10 15.74 13.78
N ALA A 120 21.75 14.61 13.98
CA ALA A 120 23.10 14.54 14.55
C ALA A 120 24.12 15.26 13.65
N TYR A 121 24.03 15.06 12.33
CA TYR A 121 24.86 15.74 11.35
C TYR A 121 24.70 17.27 11.40
N ARG A 122 23.45 17.76 11.40
CA ARG A 122 23.16 19.20 11.49
C ARG A 122 23.69 19.81 12.78
N GLN A 123 23.53 19.13 13.92
CA GLN A 123 24.08 19.59 15.21
C GLN A 123 25.61 19.64 15.22
N ALA A 124 26.28 18.63 14.64
CA ALA A 124 27.73 18.63 14.51
C ALA A 124 28.23 19.78 13.64
N GLN A 125 27.53 20.04 12.52
CA GLN A 125 27.85 21.15 11.61
C GLN A 125 27.69 22.50 12.32
N GLN A 126 26.59 22.72 13.05
CA GLN A 126 26.38 23.93 13.85
C GLN A 126 27.48 24.15 14.89
N ARG A 127 27.91 23.09 15.59
CA ARG A 127 29.02 23.18 16.56
C ARG A 127 30.34 23.53 15.90
N LEU A 128 30.63 22.98 14.71
CA LEU A 128 31.83 23.31 13.96
C LEU A 128 31.82 24.76 13.49
N ASP A 129 30.68 25.23 12.99
CA ASP A 129 30.54 26.61 12.51
C ASP A 129 30.59 27.61 13.68
N GLN A 130 30.01 27.28 14.84
CA GLN A 130 30.16 28.08 16.06
C GLN A 130 31.63 28.16 16.51
N LYS A 131 32.34 27.03 16.59
CA LYS A 131 33.78 27.02 16.92
C LYS A 131 34.62 27.85 15.96
N ARG A 132 34.26 27.87 14.67
CA ARG A 132 34.93 28.73 13.67
C ARG A 132 34.70 30.20 13.96
N LEU A 133 33.47 30.60 14.23
CA LEU A 133 33.12 31.99 14.59
C LEU A 133 33.84 32.43 15.87
N ASP A 134 33.80 31.61 16.93
CA ASP A 134 34.50 31.89 18.18
C ASP A 134 36.02 32.05 17.96
N GLY A 135 36.60 31.19 17.11
CA GLY A 135 38.01 31.28 16.72
C GLY A 135 38.35 32.48 15.81
N PHE A 136 37.38 33.09 15.12
CA PHE A 136 37.57 34.36 14.41
C PHE A 136 37.51 35.54 15.38
N ILE A 137 36.56 35.53 16.32
CA ILE A 137 36.44 36.55 17.36
C ILE A 137 37.70 36.58 18.22
N ALA A 138 38.15 35.43 18.71
CA ALA A 138 39.37 35.35 19.52
C ALA A 138 40.63 35.83 18.79
N ARG A 139 40.72 35.62 17.46
CA ARG A 139 41.83 36.13 16.63
C ARG A 139 41.74 37.63 16.41
N ARG A 140 40.55 38.18 16.21
CA ARG A 140 40.34 39.63 16.12
C ARG A 140 40.72 40.31 17.43
N ASP A 141 40.20 39.82 18.56
CA ASP A 141 40.48 40.39 19.88
C ASP A 141 41.98 40.27 20.28
N GLN A 142 42.73 39.32 19.70
CA GLN A 142 44.19 39.26 19.85
C GLN A 142 44.90 40.35 19.05
N LEU A 143 44.50 40.57 17.79
CA LEU A 143 45.06 41.63 16.95
C LEU A 143 44.80 43.01 17.55
N ASP A 144 43.58 43.26 18.04
CA ASP A 144 43.22 44.54 18.67
C ASP A 144 44.10 44.82 19.93
N ARG A 145 44.43 43.78 20.72
CA ARG A 145 45.33 43.92 21.88
C ARG A 145 46.80 44.11 21.52
N GLU A 146 47.26 43.50 20.42
CA GLU A 146 48.63 43.68 19.93
C GLU A 146 48.84 45.08 19.32
N GLU A 147 47.78 45.68 18.76
CA GLU A 147 47.79 47.08 18.31
C GLU A 147 47.76 48.08 19.47
N GLU A 148 46.96 47.83 20.52
CA GLU A 148 46.91 48.69 21.72
C GLU A 148 48.18 48.60 22.59
N GLY A 149 48.92 47.50 22.55
CA GLY A 149 50.17 47.31 23.30
C GLY A 149 51.43 47.86 22.61
N ASN A 150 51.35 48.26 21.34
CA ASN A 150 52.45 48.82 20.54
C ASN A 150 52.32 50.34 20.30
N ALA A 151 51.35 51.01 20.94
CA ALA A 151 51.17 52.47 20.95
C ALA A 151 51.70 53.08 22.25
#